data_AF-A0AA42NC67-F1
#
_entry.id   AF-A0AA42NC67-F1
#
_cell.length_a   1.000
_cell.length_b   1.000
_cell.length_c   1.000
_cell.angle_alpha   90.00
_cell.angle_beta   90.00
_cell.angle_gamma   90.00
#
_symmetry.space_group_name_H-M   'P 1'
#
loop_
_entity.id
_entity.type
_entity.pdbx_description
1 polymer ?
#
loop_
_entity_poly.entity_id
_entity_poly.type
_entity_poly.pdbx_seq_one_letter_code
_entity_poly.pdbx_strand_id
1 'polypeptide(L)'
;MLTFPVQSILDVIARGRADAEVNGGFRDPYYGLEPGKGEKPGLWLVGDHGVYVMSNGKLPDNGKPLVIYAEQCHPERNDDWFEVKRQTFGGDDGVDFIDAESLEAMIAASPGGTHLSFAFDDDAMQISVIQRG
;
A
#
# COMPACT_ATOMS: atom_id res chain seq x y z
N MET A 1 -4.44 -0.90 -14.16
CA MET A 1 -4.79 -0.43 -12.81
C MET A 1 -4.68 -1.58 -11.82
N LEU A 2 -4.34 -1.28 -10.58
CA LEU A 2 -4.25 -2.22 -9.48
C LEU A 2 -5.31 -1.87 -8.44
N THR A 3 -5.98 -2.85 -7.86
CA THR A 3 -7.05 -2.59 -6.89
C THR A 3 -6.91 -3.39 -5.61
N PHE A 4 -7.35 -2.76 -4.53
CA PHE A 4 -7.37 -3.32 -3.19
C PHE A 4 -8.75 -3.10 -2.57
N PRO A 5 -9.34 -4.08 -1.87
CA PRO A 5 -10.55 -3.84 -1.09
C PRO A 5 -10.31 -2.71 -0.08
N VAL A 6 -11.28 -1.80 0.07
CA VAL A 6 -11.19 -0.67 1.01
C VAL A 6 -10.91 -1.17 2.42
N GLN A 7 -11.60 -2.23 2.86
CA GLN A 7 -11.38 -2.78 4.19
C GLN A 7 -9.94 -3.26 4.38
N SER A 8 -9.34 -3.89 3.38
CA SER A 8 -7.95 -4.36 3.48
C SER A 8 -6.95 -3.20 3.58
N ILE A 9 -7.20 -2.07 2.90
CA ILE A 9 -6.39 -0.85 3.08
C ILE A 9 -6.48 -0.33 4.52
N LEU A 10 -7.71 -0.26 5.06
CA LEU A 10 -7.93 0.18 6.44
C LEU A 10 -7.26 -0.77 7.45
N ASP A 11 -7.31 -2.08 7.20
CA ASP A 11 -6.67 -3.09 8.05
C ASP A 11 -5.13 -2.94 8.06
N VAL A 12 -4.54 -2.64 6.90
CA VAL A 12 -3.09 -2.37 6.77
C VAL A 12 -2.68 -1.13 7.56
N ILE A 13 -3.46 -0.04 7.45
CA ILE A 13 -3.23 1.19 8.21
C ILE A 13 -3.40 0.94 9.70
N ALA A 14 -4.49 0.28 10.11
CA ALA A 14 -4.77 -0.03 11.51
C ALA A 14 -3.67 -0.90 12.11
N ARG A 15 -3.20 -1.91 11.38
CA ARG A 15 -2.08 -2.74 11.81
C ARG A 15 -0.78 -1.93 11.96
N GLY A 16 -0.50 -1.02 11.01
CA GLY A 16 0.65 -0.13 11.10
C GLY A 16 0.62 0.75 12.35
N ARG A 17 -0.54 1.31 12.70
CA ARG A 17 -0.74 2.09 13.93
C ARG A 17 -0.53 1.24 15.19
N ALA A 18 -1.11 0.04 15.23
CA ALA A 18 -0.95 -0.87 16.38
C ALA A 18 0.51 -1.31 16.58
N ASP A 19 1.19 -1.69 15.50
CA ASP A 19 2.62 -2.05 15.56
C ASP A 19 3.46 -0.84 16.01
N ALA A 20 3.16 0.37 15.52
CA ALA A 20 3.88 1.59 15.91
C ALA A 20 3.71 1.95 17.39
N GLU A 21 2.50 1.79 17.93
CA GLU A 21 2.21 2.04 19.35
C GLU A 21 3.05 1.16 20.27
N VAL A 22 3.22 -0.11 19.90
CA VAL A 22 3.97 -1.09 20.70
C VAL A 22 5.48 -0.98 20.51
N ASN A 23 5.96 -0.58 19.33
CA ASN A 23 7.37 -0.67 18.95
C ASN A 23 8.07 0.69 18.76
N GLY A 24 7.53 1.76 19.33
CA GLY A 24 8.20 3.06 19.40
C GLY A 24 8.15 3.89 18.12
N GLY A 25 7.02 3.84 17.41
CA GLY A 25 6.69 4.73 16.28
C GLY A 25 6.64 4.05 14.92
N PHE A 26 6.60 4.86 13.86
CA PHE A 26 6.57 4.39 12.48
C PHE A 26 7.98 4.20 11.92
N ARG A 27 8.10 3.36 10.90
CA ARG A 27 9.34 3.24 10.12
C ARG A 27 9.48 4.45 9.19
N ASP A 28 10.73 4.78 8.85
CA ASP A 28 11.07 5.88 7.93
C ASP A 28 10.45 5.61 6.54
N PRO A 29 9.53 6.48 6.05
CA PRO A 29 8.90 6.38 4.73
C PRO A 29 9.88 6.26 3.56
N TYR A 30 11.09 6.80 3.70
CA TYR A 30 12.11 6.91 2.67
C TYR A 30 13.16 5.80 2.78
N TYR A 31 12.77 4.60 3.23
CA TYR A 31 13.65 3.42 3.29
C TYR A 31 14.90 3.60 4.17
N GLY A 32 14.82 4.44 5.19
CA GLY A 32 15.97 4.74 6.07
C GLY A 32 16.94 5.76 5.48
N LEU A 33 16.62 6.37 4.33
CA LEU A 33 17.43 7.41 3.71
C LEU A 33 17.29 8.77 4.40
N GLU A 34 16.15 9.00 5.09
CA GLU A 34 15.90 10.25 5.80
C GLU A 34 15.35 10.02 7.23
N PRO A 35 16.12 9.38 8.14
CA PRO A 35 15.65 9.11 9.50
C PRO A 35 15.29 10.39 10.25
N GLY A 36 14.19 10.35 11.01
CA GLY A 36 13.65 11.49 11.75
C GLY A 36 12.84 12.46 10.90
N LYS A 37 12.64 12.16 9.61
CA LYS A 37 11.78 12.94 8.72
C LYS A 37 10.63 12.10 8.20
N GLY A 38 9.43 12.47 8.61
CA GLY A 38 8.20 11.98 8.00
C GLY A 38 7.66 10.68 8.56
N GLU A 39 8.23 10.12 9.64
CA GLU A 39 7.63 8.98 10.33
C GLU A 39 6.18 9.29 10.77
N LYS A 40 5.22 8.79 10.02
CA LYS A 40 3.79 9.04 10.21
C LYS A 40 2.97 7.82 9.78
N PRO A 41 1.70 7.71 10.19
CA PRO A 41 0.84 6.63 9.73
C PRO A 41 0.70 6.62 8.20
N GLY A 42 0.80 5.44 7.60
CA GLY A 42 0.62 5.25 6.17
C GLY A 42 0.81 3.79 5.78
N LEU A 43 1.06 3.59 4.49
CA LEU A 43 1.43 2.30 3.94
C LEU A 43 2.46 2.49 2.84
N TRP A 44 3.19 1.44 2.50
CA TRP A 44 3.95 1.41 1.26
C TRP A 44 3.22 0.58 0.23
N LEU A 45 3.11 1.10 -0.98
CA LEU A 45 2.83 0.32 -2.17
C LEU A 45 4.17 -0.19 -2.71
N VAL A 46 4.34 -1.50 -2.80
CA VAL A 46 5.57 -2.17 -3.22
C VAL A 46 5.31 -2.97 -4.48
N GLY A 47 6.14 -2.77 -5.51
CA GLY A 47 6.26 -3.67 -6.65
C GLY A 47 7.57 -4.45 -6.56
N ASP A 48 7.47 -5.77 -6.48
CA ASP A 48 8.59 -6.73 -6.46
C ASP A 48 8.05 -8.05 -7.04
N HIS A 49 7.97 -9.12 -6.24
CA HIS A 49 7.27 -10.34 -6.55
C HIS A 49 5.76 -10.13 -6.40
N GLY A 50 5.17 -9.50 -7.41
CA GLY A 50 3.79 -9.00 -7.40
C GLY A 50 3.73 -7.52 -7.04
N VAL A 51 2.53 -7.02 -6.81
CA VAL A 51 2.32 -5.67 -6.26
C VAL A 51 1.42 -5.74 -5.05
N TYR A 52 1.83 -5.11 -3.96
CA TYR A 52 1.15 -5.20 -2.68
C TYR A 52 1.27 -3.92 -1.86
N VAL A 53 0.38 -3.74 -0.89
CA VAL A 53 0.53 -2.75 0.17
C VAL A 53 1.06 -3.40 1.44
N MET A 54 1.87 -2.67 2.20
CA MET A 54 2.40 -3.14 3.48
C MET A 54 2.29 -2.08 4.58
N SER A 55 2.02 -2.53 5.81
CA SER A 55 1.89 -1.65 6.98
C SER A 55 3.25 -1.03 7.36
N ASN A 56 3.27 0.24 7.81
CA ASN A 56 4.53 0.97 8.04
C ASN A 56 4.94 1.15 9.52
N GLY A 57 4.22 0.57 10.47
CA GLY A 57 4.61 0.58 11.89
C GLY A 57 5.98 -0.06 12.11
N LYS A 58 6.72 0.38 13.15
CA LYS A 58 7.89 -0.37 13.62
C LYS A 58 7.45 -1.73 14.13
N LEU A 59 8.29 -2.72 13.90
CA LEU A 59 8.03 -4.11 14.24
C LEU A 59 9.01 -4.55 15.33
N PRO A 60 8.66 -5.55 16.15
CA PRO A 60 9.64 -6.20 17.00
C PRO A 60 10.69 -6.92 16.14
N ASP A 61 11.79 -7.34 16.76
CA ASP A 61 12.82 -8.12 16.08
C ASP A 61 12.21 -9.37 15.42
N ASN A 62 12.46 -9.55 14.11
CA ASN A 62 11.88 -10.60 13.25
C ASN A 62 10.36 -10.51 13.03
N GLY A 63 9.71 -9.43 13.43
CA GLY A 63 8.30 -9.16 13.11
C GLY A 63 8.09 -9.03 11.60
N LYS A 64 6.93 -9.48 11.13
CA LYS A 64 6.50 -9.32 9.73
C LYS A 64 5.37 -8.29 9.66
N PRO A 65 5.44 -7.33 8.73
CA PRO A 65 4.34 -6.41 8.50
C PRO A 65 3.13 -7.16 7.91
N LEU A 66 1.96 -6.54 8.01
CA LEU A 66 0.82 -7.01 7.24
C LEU A 66 1.02 -6.60 5.78
N VAL A 67 0.87 -7.58 4.88
CA VAL A 67 1.00 -7.43 3.44
C VAL A 67 -0.31 -7.87 2.77
N ILE A 68 -0.82 -7.05 1.86
CA ILE A 68 -2.00 -7.36 1.05
C ILE A 68 -1.67 -7.10 -0.41
N TYR A 69 -1.76 -8.15 -1.24
CA TYR A 69 -1.55 -8.03 -2.68
C TYR A 69 -2.70 -7.33 -3.40
N ALA A 70 -2.36 -6.59 -4.45
CA ALA A 70 -3.31 -6.13 -5.44
C ALA A 70 -3.96 -7.34 -6.10
N GLU A 71 -5.27 -7.28 -6.32
CA GLU A 71 -6.02 -8.44 -6.84
C GLU A 71 -5.49 -8.91 -8.20
N GLN A 72 -5.02 -7.99 -9.04
CA GLN A 72 -4.50 -8.29 -10.37
C GLN A 72 -3.04 -8.75 -10.36
N CYS A 73 -2.32 -8.56 -9.26
CA CYS A 73 -0.87 -8.79 -9.21
C CYS A 73 -0.46 -9.60 -7.98
N HIS A 74 -1.29 -10.59 -7.65
CA HIS A 74 -1.02 -11.57 -6.59
C HIS A 74 -0.35 -12.82 -7.21
N PRO A 75 0.91 -13.13 -6.88
CA PRO A 75 1.66 -14.20 -7.56
C PRO A 75 1.06 -15.60 -7.42
N GLU A 76 0.41 -15.86 -6.30
CA GLU A 76 -0.26 -17.16 -6.06
C GLU A 76 -1.68 -17.27 -6.66
N ARG A 77 -2.25 -16.18 -7.19
CA ARG A 77 -3.66 -16.15 -7.65
C ARG A 77 -3.83 -15.69 -9.09
N ASN A 78 -2.81 -15.09 -9.68
CA ASN A 78 -2.80 -14.70 -11.08
C ASN A 78 -1.50 -15.16 -11.72
N ASP A 79 -1.56 -16.11 -12.65
CA ASP A 79 -0.38 -16.61 -13.36
C ASP A 79 0.28 -15.52 -14.23
N ASP A 80 -0.51 -14.55 -14.71
CA ASP A 80 -0.05 -13.41 -15.53
C ASP A 80 0.38 -12.21 -14.67
N TRP A 81 0.60 -12.39 -13.37
CA TRP A 81 0.91 -11.28 -12.45
C TRP A 81 2.12 -10.45 -12.91
N PHE A 82 3.12 -11.09 -13.52
CA PHE A 82 4.35 -10.43 -13.94
C PHE A 82 4.11 -9.50 -15.12
N GLU A 83 3.36 -9.95 -16.12
CA GLU A 83 2.92 -9.14 -17.25
C GLU A 83 2.04 -7.98 -16.77
N VAL A 84 1.13 -8.23 -15.82
CA VAL A 84 0.30 -7.19 -15.21
C VAL A 84 1.16 -6.17 -14.46
N LYS A 85 2.15 -6.60 -13.66
CA LYS A 85 3.10 -5.69 -12.98
C LYS A 85 3.76 -4.78 -14.01
N ARG A 86 4.33 -5.37 -15.07
CA ARG A 86 5.05 -4.65 -16.13
C ARG A 86 4.19 -3.61 -16.84
N GLN A 87 2.90 -3.88 -17.05
CA GLN A 87 1.96 -2.97 -17.70
C GLN A 87 1.36 -1.92 -16.76
N THR A 88 1.48 -2.09 -15.44
CA THR A 88 0.85 -1.20 -14.46
C THR A 88 1.88 -0.49 -13.61
N PHE A 89 2.54 -1.20 -12.71
CA PHE A 89 3.55 -0.63 -11.82
C PHE A 89 4.88 -0.36 -12.53
N GLY A 90 5.18 -1.12 -13.59
CA GLY A 90 6.43 -1.04 -14.34
C GLY A 90 7.25 -2.33 -14.23
N GLY A 91 8.36 -2.37 -14.97
CA GLY A 91 9.24 -3.55 -15.02
C GLY A 91 10.13 -3.70 -13.79
N ASP A 92 10.54 -2.60 -13.19
CA ASP A 92 11.50 -2.57 -12.11
C ASP A 92 10.84 -2.78 -10.73
N ASP A 93 11.67 -3.05 -9.73
CA ASP A 93 11.23 -3.08 -8.35
C ASP A 93 11.19 -1.65 -7.80
N GLY A 94 10.17 -1.37 -7.00
CA GLY A 94 9.91 -0.01 -6.57
C GLY A 94 8.96 0.04 -5.40
N VAL A 95 8.93 1.18 -4.75
CA VAL A 95 8.11 1.37 -3.56
C VAL A 95 7.78 2.84 -3.37
N ASP A 96 6.52 3.10 -3.03
CA ASP A 96 5.97 4.43 -2.80
C ASP A 96 5.25 4.47 -1.46
N PHE A 97 5.58 5.47 -0.65
CA PHE A 97 4.88 5.72 0.60
C PHE A 97 3.62 6.55 0.36
N ILE A 98 2.48 6.07 0.87
CA ILE A 98 1.20 6.76 0.80
C ILE A 98 0.74 7.07 2.22
N ASP A 99 0.40 8.33 2.47
CA ASP A 99 -0.01 8.77 3.79
C ASP A 99 -1.42 8.29 4.15
N ALA A 100 -1.61 7.86 5.40
CA ALA A 100 -2.89 7.31 5.83
C ALA A 100 -3.98 8.37 5.88
N GLU A 101 -3.66 9.61 6.25
CA GLU A 101 -4.64 10.69 6.41
C GLU A 101 -5.35 11.01 5.09
N SER A 102 -4.60 11.14 3.99
CA SER A 102 -5.17 11.38 2.67
C SER A 102 -5.99 10.18 2.18
N LEU A 103 -5.51 8.95 2.41
CA LEU A 103 -6.25 7.74 2.05
C LEU A 103 -7.57 7.62 2.82
N GLU A 104 -7.53 7.80 4.13
CA GLU A 104 -8.70 7.78 5.00
C GLU A 104 -9.71 8.87 4.60
N ALA A 105 -9.23 10.08 4.30
CA ALA A 105 -10.07 11.18 3.82
C ALA A 105 -10.74 10.86 2.47
N MET A 106 -10.00 10.31 1.51
CA MET A 106 -10.55 9.88 0.21
C MET A 106 -11.62 8.80 0.36
N ILE A 107 -11.37 7.80 1.22
CA ILE A 107 -12.32 6.73 1.51
C ILE A 107 -13.58 7.29 2.18
N ALA A 108 -13.43 8.15 3.18
CA ALA A 108 -14.55 8.77 3.88
C ALA A 108 -15.40 9.66 2.96
N ALA A 109 -14.78 10.34 1.99
CA ALA A 109 -15.45 11.16 0.99
C ALA A 109 -16.23 10.35 -0.07
N SER A 110 -16.04 9.02 -0.12
CA SER A 110 -16.60 8.13 -1.15
C SER A 110 -17.47 7.02 -0.55
N PRO A 111 -18.59 7.36 0.14
CA PRO A 111 -19.44 6.36 0.77
C PRO A 111 -20.00 5.38 -0.26
N GLY A 112 -19.85 4.07 0.01
CA GLY A 112 -20.23 3.00 -0.91
C GLY A 112 -19.10 2.51 -1.83
N GLY A 113 -17.94 3.17 -1.80
CA GLY A 113 -16.72 2.66 -2.41
C GLY A 113 -16.31 1.32 -1.81
N THR A 114 -16.00 0.34 -2.67
CA THR A 114 -15.61 -1.00 -2.23
C THR A 114 -14.13 -1.26 -2.39
N HIS A 115 -13.46 -0.54 -3.30
CA HIS A 115 -12.04 -0.71 -3.59
C HIS A 115 -11.31 0.62 -3.73
N LEU A 116 -10.03 0.62 -3.35
CA LEU A 116 -9.06 1.63 -3.73
C LEU A 116 -8.37 1.16 -5.02
N SER A 117 -8.17 2.07 -5.97
CA SER A 117 -7.47 1.80 -7.21
C SER A 117 -6.24 2.69 -7.38
N PHE A 118 -5.18 2.09 -7.90
CA PHE A 118 -3.93 2.73 -8.31
C PHE A 118 -3.81 2.58 -9.82
N ALA A 119 -3.85 3.70 -10.52
CA ALA A 119 -3.58 3.79 -11.94
C ALA A 119 -2.26 4.53 -12.15
N PHE A 120 -1.43 4.02 -13.05
CA PHE A 120 -0.15 4.62 -13.41
C PHE A 120 -0.27 5.09 -14.85
N ASP A 121 0.08 6.34 -15.07
CA ASP A 121 0.40 6.89 -16.38
C ASP A 121 1.90 7.24 -16.42
N ASP A 122 2.38 7.77 -17.56
CA ASP A 122 3.81 7.99 -17.77
C ASP A 122 4.45 8.95 -16.74
N ASP A 123 3.66 9.86 -16.15
CA ASP A 123 4.17 10.94 -15.29
C ASP A 123 3.57 10.94 -13.88
N ALA A 124 2.54 10.13 -13.61
CA ALA A 124 1.81 10.17 -12.36
C ALA A 124 1.19 8.82 -11.94
N MET A 125 1.09 8.66 -10.62
CA MET A 125 0.23 7.68 -9.98
C MET A 125 -1.06 8.36 -9.53
N GLN A 126 -2.20 7.85 -9.98
CA GLN A 126 -3.53 8.28 -9.59
C GLN A 126 -4.15 7.27 -8.62
N ILE A 127 -4.62 7.78 -7.49
CA ILE A 127 -5.35 6.99 -6.49
C ILE A 127 -6.81 7.42 -6.54
N SER A 128 -7.73 6.44 -6.58
CA SER A 128 -9.16 6.73 -6.54
C SER A 128 -9.94 5.64 -5.80
N VAL A 129 -11.07 6.00 -5.20
CA VAL A 129 -12.01 5.05 -4.63
C VAL A 129 -13.05 4.69 -5.69
N ILE A 130 -13.27 3.40 -5.90
CA ILE A 130 -14.19 2.87 -6.91
C ILE A 130 -15.20 1.92 -6.27
N GLN A 131 -16.34 1.75 -6.94
CA GLN A 131 -17.31 0.71 -6.61
C GLN A 131 -17.15 -0.45 -7.59
N ARG A 132 -16.79 -1.62 -7.06
CA ARG A 132 -16.85 -2.91 -7.75
C ARG A 132 -17.96 -3.74 -7.11
N GLY A 133 -18.81 -4.31 -7.96
CA GLY A 133 -19.93 -5.18 -7.57
C GLY A 133 -19.51 -6.60 -7.23
#